data_AF-A0A2S4KZM7-F1
#
_entry.id   AF-A0A2S4KZM7-F1
#
_cell.length_a   1.000
_cell.length_b   1.000
_cell.length_c   1.000
_cell.angle_alpha   90.00
_cell.angle_beta   90.00
_cell.angle_gamma   90.00
#
_symmetry.space_group_name_H-M   'P 1'
#
loop_
_entity.id
_entity.type
_entity.pdbx_description
1 polymer ?
#
loop_
_entity_poly.entity_id
_entity_poly.type
_entity_poly.pdbx_seq_one_letter_code
_entity_poly.pdbx_strand_id
1 'polypeptide(L)'
;MGRRELVRDMVVEARARLAAEGWAVGRERDVASPRGRSVSVKIRVHDDLRRTMDFLDTVVGHPQDRLVDWITIHPRTRRTPSTTPIRTDALEILASKYAGTLPILLSGDVFDLSSLPFRPSTPVLSTLTVKDDPPNATNNTYESSSTPTPSNTNLAGFMSARGLLANPALFAGAPSCPWHALETFMCNAARCPLPLKLAVHHVSEMCGPGMGADKTALLPKRDRVKLAELGNMMELVDFLDEKLEEHTGRKGGLRRDL
;
A
#
# COMPACT_ATOMS: atom_id res chain seq x y z
N MET A 1 3.04 -5.39 -21.72
CA MET A 1 2.69 -6.78 -21.39
C MET A 1 2.59 -7.72 -22.59
N GLY A 2 2.61 -7.24 -23.84
CA GLY A 2 2.59 -8.14 -25.00
C GLY A 2 3.89 -8.92 -25.25
N ARG A 3 4.97 -8.66 -24.49
CA ARG A 3 6.27 -9.32 -24.61
C ARG A 3 6.61 -10.04 -23.30
N ARG A 4 5.87 -11.11 -22.97
CA ARG A 4 6.02 -11.87 -21.72
C ARG A 4 7.41 -12.51 -21.57
N GLU A 5 7.97 -13.01 -22.67
CA GLU A 5 9.30 -13.61 -22.73
C GLU A 5 10.39 -12.57 -22.41
N LEU A 6 10.29 -11.36 -22.95
CA LEU A 6 11.22 -10.28 -22.61
C LEU A 6 11.22 -9.98 -21.10
N VAL A 7 10.05 -9.98 -20.45
CA VAL A 7 9.99 -9.75 -18.99
C VAL A 7 10.62 -10.90 -18.22
N ARG A 8 10.37 -12.15 -18.64
CA ARG A 8 11.05 -13.33 -18.07
C ARG A 8 12.57 -13.19 -18.21
N ASP A 9 13.07 -12.84 -19.39
CA ASP A 9 14.49 -12.73 -19.66
C ASP A 9 15.12 -11.60 -18.82
N MET A 10 14.43 -10.46 -18.66
CA MET A 10 14.85 -9.40 -17.75
C MET A 10 14.94 -9.88 -16.29
N VAL A 11 14.00 -10.70 -15.82
CA VAL A 11 14.03 -11.26 -14.45
C VAL A 11 15.21 -12.22 -14.28
N VAL A 12 15.43 -13.10 -15.25
CA VAL A 12 16.57 -14.04 -15.27
C VAL A 12 17.88 -13.27 -15.23
N GLU A 13 18.05 -12.28 -16.12
CA GLU A 13 19.25 -11.46 -16.20
C GLU A 13 19.47 -10.64 -14.92
N ALA A 14 18.42 -10.02 -14.37
CA ALA A 14 18.52 -9.26 -13.12
C ALA A 14 19.01 -10.13 -11.96
N ARG A 15 18.49 -11.36 -11.84
CA ARG A 15 18.97 -12.32 -10.83
C ARG A 15 20.41 -12.75 -11.08
N ALA A 16 20.74 -13.12 -12.32
CA ALA A 16 22.09 -13.55 -12.68
C ALA A 16 23.12 -12.46 -12.37
N ARG A 17 22.78 -11.20 -12.70
CA ARG A 17 23.62 -10.05 -12.41
C ARG A 17 23.80 -9.81 -10.91
N LEU A 18 22.73 -9.86 -10.13
CA LEU A 18 22.80 -9.74 -8.67
C LEU A 18 23.68 -10.85 -8.06
N ALA A 19 23.52 -12.09 -8.51
CA ALA A 19 24.35 -13.21 -8.08
C ALA A 19 25.83 -13.00 -8.42
N ALA A 20 26.13 -12.52 -9.63
CA ALA A 20 27.50 -12.22 -10.07
C ALA A 20 28.16 -11.10 -9.24
N GLU A 21 27.37 -10.17 -8.69
CA GLU A 21 27.81 -9.12 -7.75
C GLU A 21 27.92 -9.64 -6.29
N GLY A 22 27.67 -10.93 -6.07
CA GLY A 22 27.75 -11.61 -4.78
C GLY A 22 26.53 -11.41 -3.89
N TRP A 23 25.40 -10.93 -4.42
CA TRP A 23 24.13 -10.94 -3.68
C TRP A 23 23.55 -12.34 -3.62
N ALA A 24 22.92 -12.66 -2.49
CA ALA A 24 22.24 -13.92 -2.25
C ALA A 24 20.79 -13.80 -2.79
N VAL A 25 20.49 -14.48 -3.89
CA VAL A 25 19.22 -14.38 -4.65
C VAL A 25 18.47 -15.71 -4.74
N GLY A 26 18.70 -16.61 -3.78
CA GLY A 26 18.13 -17.95 -3.63
C GLY A 26 16.73 -17.99 -3.01
N ARG A 27 15.96 -16.89 -3.06
CA ARG A 27 14.57 -16.79 -2.59
C ARG A 27 14.45 -17.12 -1.10
N GLU A 28 13.60 -18.08 -0.72
CA GLU A 28 13.39 -18.50 0.68
C GLU A 28 14.69 -18.83 1.41
N ARG A 29 15.67 -19.41 0.72
CA ARG A 29 16.94 -19.84 1.32
C ARG A 29 17.77 -18.67 1.85
N ASP A 30 17.60 -17.49 1.25
CA ASP A 30 18.44 -16.33 1.51
C ASP A 30 17.69 -15.22 2.28
N VAL A 31 16.48 -15.49 2.79
CA VAL A 31 15.66 -14.51 3.53
C VAL A 31 16.40 -13.95 4.74
N ALA A 32 17.14 -14.80 5.46
CA ALA A 32 17.93 -14.39 6.62
C ALA A 32 19.35 -13.91 6.26
N SER A 33 19.73 -13.95 4.99
CA SER A 33 21.07 -13.53 4.56
C SER A 33 21.20 -12.00 4.64
N PRO A 34 22.29 -11.47 5.22
CA PRO A 34 22.56 -10.03 5.17
C PRO A 34 22.80 -9.53 3.73
N ARG A 35 23.12 -10.45 2.81
CA ARG A 35 23.24 -10.19 1.37
C ARG A 35 22.01 -10.63 0.57
N GLY A 36 20.91 -10.95 1.24
CA GLY A 36 19.65 -11.34 0.61
C GLY A 36 19.11 -10.24 -0.30
N ARG A 37 18.72 -10.59 -1.53
CA ARG A 37 18.03 -9.71 -2.47
C ARG A 37 16.88 -10.45 -3.16
N SER A 38 15.75 -9.76 -3.25
CA SER A 38 14.56 -10.24 -3.93
C SER A 38 14.42 -9.63 -5.33
N VAL A 39 13.89 -10.40 -6.27
CA VAL A 39 13.44 -9.94 -7.59
C VAL A 39 11.95 -10.28 -7.72
N SER A 40 11.13 -9.25 -7.87
CA SER A 40 9.68 -9.36 -8.01
C SER A 40 9.18 -8.54 -9.20
N VAL A 41 7.94 -8.80 -9.62
CA VAL A 41 7.32 -8.08 -10.73
C VAL A 41 6.00 -7.47 -10.27
N LYS A 42 5.72 -6.24 -10.71
CA LYS A 42 4.44 -5.58 -10.51
C LYS A 42 3.70 -5.46 -11.84
N ILE A 43 2.46 -5.94 -11.88
CA ILE A 43 1.63 -5.95 -13.07
C ILE A 43 0.31 -5.20 -12.89
N ARG A 44 -0.27 -4.83 -14.01
CA ARG A 44 -1.71 -4.59 -14.22
C ARG A 44 -2.30 -5.81 -14.95
N VAL A 45 -3.62 -6.02 -14.88
CA VAL A 45 -4.26 -7.13 -15.59
C VAL A 45 -4.57 -6.78 -17.05
N HIS A 46 -4.71 -7.78 -17.91
CA HIS A 46 -5.26 -7.60 -19.26
C HIS A 46 -6.78 -7.58 -19.24
N ASP A 47 -7.38 -7.09 -20.34
CA ASP A 47 -8.83 -7.17 -20.53
C ASP A 47 -9.27 -8.65 -20.52
N ASP A 48 -8.63 -9.48 -21.37
CA ASP A 48 -8.73 -10.94 -21.32
C ASP A 48 -7.78 -11.52 -20.24
N LEU A 49 -8.35 -12.11 -19.20
CA LEU A 49 -7.60 -12.65 -18.06
C LEU A 49 -6.72 -13.85 -18.46
N ARG A 50 -7.06 -14.59 -19.52
CA ARG A 50 -6.22 -15.69 -20.03
C ARG A 50 -4.84 -15.18 -20.44
N ARG A 51 -4.77 -14.00 -21.06
CA ARG A 51 -3.49 -13.35 -21.39
C ARG A 51 -2.69 -12.92 -20.15
N THR A 52 -3.37 -12.63 -19.05
CA THR A 52 -2.71 -12.36 -17.76
C THR A 52 -2.16 -13.65 -17.17
N MET A 53 -2.91 -14.76 -17.26
CA MET A 53 -2.45 -16.07 -16.82
C MET A 53 -1.23 -16.51 -17.61
N ASP A 54 -1.30 -16.47 -18.94
CA ASP A 54 -0.18 -16.71 -19.85
C ASP A 54 1.09 -15.91 -19.49
N PHE A 55 0.91 -14.63 -19.15
CA PHE A 55 2.00 -13.76 -18.73
C PHE A 55 2.60 -14.23 -17.40
N LEU A 56 1.75 -14.54 -16.42
CA LEU A 56 2.18 -15.03 -15.11
C LEU A 56 2.87 -16.39 -15.21
N ASP A 57 2.31 -17.34 -15.95
CA ASP A 57 2.92 -18.66 -16.19
C ASP A 57 4.33 -18.50 -16.80
N THR A 58 4.53 -17.53 -17.71
CA THR A 58 5.85 -17.26 -18.31
C THR A 58 6.84 -16.60 -17.34
N VAL A 59 6.38 -15.60 -16.56
CA VAL A 59 7.25 -14.79 -15.69
C VAL A 59 7.54 -15.49 -14.36
N VAL A 60 6.59 -16.24 -13.83
CA VAL A 60 6.79 -17.08 -12.65
C VAL A 60 7.69 -18.26 -13.01
N GLY A 61 7.54 -18.84 -14.20
CA GLY A 61 8.32 -20.00 -14.62
C GLY A 61 7.86 -21.26 -13.89
N HIS A 62 8.80 -22.16 -13.59
CA HIS A 62 8.47 -23.46 -13.01
C HIS A 62 7.93 -23.30 -11.57
N PRO A 63 6.78 -23.89 -11.19
CA PRO A 63 6.18 -23.67 -9.87
C PRO A 63 7.11 -24.04 -8.69
N GLN A 64 7.92 -25.09 -8.85
CA GLN A 64 8.88 -25.54 -7.85
C GLN A 64 10.20 -24.75 -7.87
N ASP A 65 10.50 -24.03 -8.94
CA ASP A 65 11.71 -23.21 -9.08
C ASP A 65 11.40 -21.89 -9.78
N ARG A 66 10.55 -21.11 -9.12
CA ARG A 66 10.00 -19.87 -9.66
C ARG A 66 11.07 -18.80 -9.85
N LEU A 67 10.94 -17.98 -10.88
CA LEU A 67 11.88 -16.91 -11.22
C LEU A 67 11.68 -15.63 -10.39
N VAL A 68 10.54 -15.44 -9.74
CA VAL A 68 10.23 -14.25 -8.93
C VAL A 68 9.92 -14.62 -7.49
N ASP A 69 10.27 -13.75 -6.55
CA ASP A 69 10.00 -13.97 -5.12
C ASP A 69 8.50 -13.82 -4.81
N TRP A 70 7.86 -12.80 -5.39
CA TRP A 70 6.43 -12.53 -5.30
C TRP A 70 5.94 -11.76 -6.53
N ILE A 71 4.61 -11.64 -6.66
CA ILE A 71 3.95 -10.85 -7.69
C ILE A 71 3.07 -9.78 -7.04
N THR A 72 3.13 -8.55 -7.55
CA THR A 72 2.21 -7.48 -7.15
C THR A 72 1.19 -7.24 -8.26
N ILE A 73 -0.10 -7.42 -7.99
CA ILE A 73 -1.18 -7.30 -8.98
C ILE A 73 -1.98 -6.01 -8.72
N HIS A 74 -2.11 -5.19 -9.76
CA HIS A 74 -3.09 -4.12 -9.83
C HIS A 74 -4.27 -4.59 -10.70
N PRO A 75 -5.47 -4.86 -10.15
CA PRO A 75 -6.62 -5.41 -10.89
C PRO A 75 -7.35 -4.37 -11.76
N ARG A 76 -6.59 -3.50 -12.42
CA ARG A 76 -7.04 -2.57 -13.45
C ARG A 76 -6.24 -2.85 -14.70
N THR A 77 -6.82 -2.60 -15.86
CA THR A 77 -6.06 -2.70 -17.11
C THR A 77 -5.22 -1.45 -17.32
N ARG A 78 -4.31 -1.48 -18.29
CA ARG A 78 -3.44 -0.34 -18.58
C ARG A 78 -4.21 0.95 -18.86
N ARG A 79 -5.40 0.83 -19.47
CA ARG A 79 -6.24 1.96 -19.90
C ARG A 79 -7.32 2.34 -18.90
N THR A 80 -7.58 1.50 -17.89
CA THR A 80 -8.55 1.82 -16.84
C THR A 80 -8.06 3.01 -16.00
N PRO A 81 -8.86 4.09 -15.88
CA PRO A 81 -8.50 5.24 -15.06
C PRO A 81 -8.52 4.90 -13.57
N SER A 82 -7.88 5.74 -12.76
CA SER A 82 -7.76 5.55 -11.31
C SER A 82 -9.08 5.73 -10.55
N THR A 83 -10.09 6.34 -11.19
CA THR A 83 -11.44 6.57 -10.67
C THR A 83 -12.34 5.35 -10.78
N THR A 84 -12.10 4.47 -11.75
CA THR A 84 -12.83 3.21 -11.87
C THR A 84 -12.34 2.24 -10.79
N PRO A 85 -13.20 1.58 -10.01
CA PRO A 85 -12.78 0.59 -9.02
C PRO A 85 -11.93 -0.55 -9.60
N ILE A 86 -11.13 -1.22 -8.77
CA ILE A 86 -10.43 -2.46 -9.15
C ILE A 86 -11.41 -3.59 -9.51
N ARG A 87 -11.00 -4.49 -10.41
CA ARG A 87 -11.73 -5.72 -10.75
C ARG A 87 -11.47 -6.81 -9.69
N THR A 88 -12.31 -6.89 -8.67
CA THR A 88 -12.21 -7.88 -7.58
C THR A 88 -12.24 -9.31 -8.09
N ASP A 89 -13.12 -9.63 -9.03
CA ASP A 89 -13.28 -10.98 -9.56
C ASP A 89 -12.01 -11.45 -10.29
N ALA A 90 -11.36 -10.53 -11.02
CA ALA A 90 -10.09 -10.83 -11.68
C ALA A 90 -8.97 -11.07 -10.66
N LEU A 91 -8.96 -10.35 -9.54
CA LEU A 91 -8.01 -10.57 -8.46
C LEU A 91 -8.23 -11.94 -7.82
N GLU A 92 -9.48 -12.28 -7.50
CA GLU A 92 -9.83 -13.55 -6.86
C GLU A 92 -9.44 -14.75 -7.73
N ILE A 93 -9.77 -14.72 -9.03
CA ILE A 93 -9.39 -15.78 -9.96
C ILE A 93 -7.86 -15.97 -10.01
N LEU A 94 -7.10 -14.87 -10.07
CA LEU A 94 -5.64 -14.94 -10.12
C LEU A 94 -5.05 -15.38 -8.78
N ALA A 95 -5.56 -14.87 -7.65
CA ALA A 95 -5.08 -15.23 -6.33
C ALA A 95 -5.33 -16.72 -6.06
N SER A 96 -6.52 -17.22 -6.37
CA SER A 96 -6.86 -18.65 -6.24
C SER A 96 -5.98 -19.56 -7.11
N LYS A 97 -5.58 -19.12 -8.31
CA LYS A 97 -4.69 -19.92 -9.18
C LYS A 97 -3.23 -19.91 -8.70
N TYR A 98 -2.70 -18.78 -8.23
CA TYR A 98 -1.25 -18.58 -8.07
C TYR A 98 -0.76 -18.48 -6.62
N ALA A 99 -1.61 -18.22 -5.63
CA ALA A 99 -1.16 -18.01 -4.25
C ALA A 99 -0.53 -19.25 -3.61
N GLY A 100 -0.87 -20.46 -4.09
CA GLY A 100 -0.21 -21.70 -3.69
C GLY A 100 1.23 -21.85 -4.21
N THR A 101 1.62 -21.04 -5.20
CA THR A 101 2.96 -21.07 -5.82
C THR A 101 3.87 -19.97 -5.29
N LEU A 102 3.33 -18.77 -5.06
CA LEU A 102 4.10 -17.62 -4.59
C LEU A 102 3.23 -16.57 -3.89
N PRO A 103 3.80 -15.73 -3.02
CA PRO A 103 3.11 -14.59 -2.41
C PRO A 103 2.56 -13.62 -3.46
N ILE A 104 1.33 -13.13 -3.23
CA ILE A 104 0.67 -12.12 -4.08
C ILE A 104 0.36 -10.88 -3.25
N LEU A 105 0.79 -9.71 -3.74
CA LEU A 105 0.49 -8.42 -3.15
C LEU A 105 -0.59 -7.69 -3.98
N LEU A 106 -1.64 -7.19 -3.33
CA LEU A 106 -2.62 -6.32 -3.99
C LEU A 106 -2.10 -4.88 -4.04
N SER A 107 -2.04 -4.30 -5.24
CA SER A 107 -1.81 -2.87 -5.44
C SER A 107 -2.99 -2.22 -6.15
N GLY A 108 -3.92 -1.64 -5.42
CA GLY A 108 -5.06 -0.94 -5.98
C GLY A 108 -6.13 -0.78 -4.93
N ASP A 109 -6.64 0.45 -4.78
CA ASP A 109 -7.70 0.81 -3.84
C ASP A 109 -7.40 0.50 -2.37
N VAL A 110 -6.11 0.47 -2.03
CA VAL A 110 -5.59 0.40 -0.66
C VAL A 110 -5.50 1.82 -0.11
N PHE A 111 -6.63 2.36 0.36
CA PHE A 111 -6.71 3.75 0.85
C PHE A 111 -6.88 3.89 2.36
N ASP A 112 -7.43 2.86 3.01
CA ASP A 112 -7.68 2.80 4.44
C ASP A 112 -7.63 1.33 4.86
N LEU A 113 -6.96 1.03 5.97
CA LEU A 113 -6.85 -0.32 6.52
C LEU A 113 -8.22 -0.90 6.88
N SER A 114 -9.17 -0.05 7.30
CA SER A 114 -10.53 -0.48 7.67
C SER A 114 -11.34 -1.01 6.47
N SER A 115 -11.04 -0.52 5.27
CA SER A 115 -11.72 -0.86 4.02
C SER A 115 -11.11 -2.06 3.30
N LEU A 116 -9.97 -2.54 3.76
CA LEU A 116 -9.32 -3.70 3.16
C LEU A 116 -10.15 -4.96 3.41
N PRO A 117 -10.09 -5.95 2.51
CA PRO A 117 -10.87 -7.17 2.63
C PRO A 117 -10.44 -8.09 3.80
N PHE A 118 -9.80 -7.55 4.85
CA PHE A 118 -9.55 -8.19 6.15
C PHE A 118 -10.84 -8.31 6.96
N ARG A 119 -11.90 -8.90 6.41
CA ARG A 119 -12.96 -9.38 7.29
C ARG A 119 -12.53 -10.74 7.80
N PRO A 120 -12.29 -10.93 9.11
CA PRO A 120 -12.21 -12.27 9.65
C PRO A 120 -13.50 -12.95 9.21
N SER A 121 -13.39 -14.05 8.48
CA SER A 121 -14.50 -14.96 8.38
C SER A 121 -14.72 -15.44 9.81
N THR A 122 -15.68 -14.86 10.54
CA THR A 122 -16.41 -15.69 11.48
C THR A 122 -16.89 -16.85 10.63
N PRO A 123 -16.47 -18.10 10.90
CA PRO A 123 -17.13 -19.22 10.26
C PRO A 123 -18.56 -19.13 10.77
N VAL A 124 -19.46 -18.58 9.96
CA VAL A 124 -20.88 -18.79 10.16
C VAL A 124 -21.03 -20.25 9.80
N LEU A 125 -20.79 -21.12 10.78
CA LEU A 125 -21.25 -22.48 10.74
C LEU A 125 -22.75 -22.34 10.49
N SER A 126 -23.19 -22.67 9.28
CA SER A 126 -24.61 -22.79 8.94
C SER A 126 -25.21 -23.89 9.79
N THR A 127 -25.42 -23.56 11.06
CA THR A 127 -26.10 -24.40 12.03
C THR A 127 -27.56 -24.06 11.87
N LEU A 128 -28.30 -25.00 11.31
CA LEU A 128 -29.75 -25.04 11.41
C LEU A 128 -30.12 -24.85 12.89
N THR A 129 -30.58 -23.66 13.26
CA THR A 129 -31.10 -23.40 14.61
C THR A 129 -32.51 -23.94 14.72
N VAL A 130 -32.70 -24.92 15.60
CA VAL A 130 -33.94 -25.04 16.37
C VAL A 130 -33.62 -24.55 17.78
N LYS A 131 -34.51 -23.67 18.28
CA LYS A 131 -34.44 -22.86 19.51
C LYS A 131 -34.24 -23.70 20.78
N ASP A 132 -33.63 -23.09 21.81
CA ASP A 132 -34.27 -22.82 23.12
C ASP A 132 -33.37 -21.97 24.08
N ASP A 133 -33.93 -20.82 24.49
CA ASP A 133 -33.81 -19.94 25.69
C ASP A 133 -32.49 -19.55 26.45
N PRO A 134 -32.45 -18.35 27.13
CA PRO A 134 -31.29 -17.71 27.79
C PRO A 134 -31.28 -17.94 29.33
N PRO A 135 -30.51 -17.25 30.23
CA PRO A 135 -29.38 -16.29 30.10
C PRO A 135 -28.15 -16.66 30.98
N ASN A 136 -26.97 -16.06 30.76
CA ASN A 136 -26.21 -15.38 31.83
C ASN A 136 -24.96 -14.63 31.35
N ALA A 137 -24.78 -13.45 31.91
CA ALA A 137 -23.58 -12.62 31.78
C ALA A 137 -22.46 -13.15 32.70
N THR A 138 -21.21 -13.09 32.24
CA THR A 138 -20.07 -12.59 33.04
C THR A 138 -18.85 -12.35 32.15
N ASN A 139 -18.26 -11.17 32.34
CA ASN A 139 -17.03 -10.67 31.74
C ASN A 139 -15.83 -11.60 31.97
N ASN A 140 -14.94 -11.73 30.98
CA ASN A 140 -13.57 -11.27 31.20
C ASN A 140 -12.80 -11.05 29.89
N THR A 141 -12.40 -9.80 29.76
CA THR A 141 -11.51 -9.21 28.76
C THR A 141 -10.08 -9.72 28.94
N TYR A 142 -9.54 -10.36 27.92
CA TYR A 142 -8.13 -10.26 27.57
C TYR A 142 -8.08 -9.93 26.08
N GLU A 143 -7.82 -8.65 25.77
CA GLU A 143 -7.52 -8.16 24.44
C GLU A 143 -6.22 -8.81 23.96
N SER A 144 -6.34 -9.94 23.25
CA SER A 144 -5.27 -10.36 22.36
C SER A 144 -5.29 -9.37 21.20
N SER A 145 -4.22 -8.58 21.07
CA SER A 145 -3.95 -7.77 19.87
C SER A 145 -4.03 -8.67 18.63
N SER A 146 -5.19 -8.71 17.99
CA SER A 146 -5.42 -9.52 16.82
C SER A 146 -4.74 -8.84 15.64
N THR A 147 -3.45 -9.12 15.46
CA THR A 147 -2.77 -8.85 14.20
C THR A 147 -3.64 -9.43 13.08
N PRO A 148 -4.11 -8.61 12.12
CA PRO A 148 -4.98 -9.09 11.05
C PRO A 148 -4.24 -10.16 10.25
N THR A 149 -4.67 -11.41 10.39
CA THR A 149 -4.15 -12.53 9.62
C THR A 149 -4.83 -12.58 8.25
N PRO A 150 -4.07 -12.73 7.14
CA PRO A 150 -4.65 -12.76 5.80
C PRO A 150 -5.28 -14.12 5.52
N SER A 151 -6.57 -14.32 5.81
CA SER A 151 -7.18 -15.65 5.72
C SER A 151 -8.50 -15.77 4.97
N ASN A 152 -8.83 -14.84 4.07
CA ASN A 152 -9.98 -14.98 3.16
C ASN A 152 -9.71 -14.58 1.69
N THR A 153 -8.53 -14.04 1.37
CA THR A 153 -8.27 -13.45 0.03
C THR A 153 -7.11 -14.07 -0.75
N ASN A 154 -6.41 -15.08 -0.21
CA ASN A 154 -5.21 -15.66 -0.85
C ASN A 154 -4.10 -14.62 -1.13
N LEU A 155 -4.14 -13.45 -0.48
CA LEU A 155 -3.17 -12.37 -0.62
C LEU A 155 -2.16 -12.42 0.52
N ALA A 156 -0.89 -12.24 0.21
CA ALA A 156 0.18 -12.14 1.21
C ALA A 156 0.39 -10.72 1.75
N GLY A 157 -0.21 -9.70 1.11
CA GLY A 157 -0.13 -8.33 1.59
C GLY A 157 -0.68 -7.29 0.61
N PHE A 158 -0.47 -6.02 0.95
CA PHE A 158 -1.04 -4.87 0.25
C PHE A 158 0.03 -3.83 -0.04
N MET A 159 -0.13 -3.11 -1.15
CA MET A 159 0.72 -2.00 -1.57
C MET A 159 -0.17 -0.79 -1.85
N SER A 160 -0.10 0.20 -0.96
CA SER A 160 -0.71 1.51 -1.19
C SER A 160 0.22 2.40 -2.01
N ALA A 161 -0.36 3.26 -2.84
CA ALA A 161 0.36 4.28 -3.59
C ALA A 161 -0.29 5.65 -3.32
N ARG A 162 -1.43 5.91 -3.96
CA ARG A 162 -2.20 7.15 -3.73
C ARG A 162 -2.61 7.31 -2.26
N GLY A 163 -3.13 6.26 -1.62
CA GLY A 163 -3.50 6.29 -0.19
C GLY A 163 -2.35 6.75 0.70
N LEU A 164 -1.15 6.19 0.48
CA LEU A 164 0.06 6.58 1.22
C LEU A 164 0.55 8.01 0.89
N LEU A 165 0.37 8.47 -0.35
CA LEU A 165 0.70 9.84 -0.76
C LEU A 165 -0.17 10.87 -0.04
N ALA A 166 -1.47 10.57 0.11
CA ALA A 166 -2.39 11.43 0.84
C ALA A 166 -2.32 11.25 2.36
N ASN A 167 -1.87 10.09 2.87
CA ASN A 167 -1.75 9.80 4.29
C ASN A 167 -0.52 8.91 4.55
N PRO A 168 0.64 9.49 4.90
CA PRO A 168 1.83 8.71 5.26
C PRO A 168 1.65 7.84 6.52
N ALA A 169 0.70 8.19 7.39
CA ALA A 169 0.37 7.43 8.59
C ALA A 169 -0.64 6.29 8.35
N LEU A 170 -0.97 5.98 7.08
CA LEU A 170 -1.91 4.91 6.71
C LEU A 170 -1.57 3.57 7.39
N PHE A 171 -0.30 3.15 7.33
CA PHE A 171 0.13 1.88 7.92
C PHE A 171 0.32 1.94 9.44
N ALA A 172 0.26 3.12 10.04
CA ALA A 172 0.16 3.29 11.50
C ALA A 172 -1.31 3.26 11.99
N GLY A 173 -2.28 3.05 11.09
CA GLY A 173 -3.69 2.93 11.42
C GLY A 173 -4.47 4.24 11.43
N ALA A 174 -3.87 5.36 11.01
CA ALA A 174 -4.59 6.63 10.93
C ALA A 174 -5.59 6.63 9.75
N PRO A 175 -6.86 7.01 9.97
CA PRO A 175 -7.90 6.99 8.91
C PRO A 175 -7.71 8.10 7.87
N SER A 176 -7.10 9.22 8.27
CA SER A 176 -6.71 10.36 7.44
C SER A 176 -5.35 10.90 7.88
N CYS A 177 -4.75 11.79 7.08
CA CYS A 177 -3.42 12.34 7.37
C CYS A 177 -3.44 13.21 8.63
N PRO A 178 -2.69 12.85 9.69
CA PRO A 178 -2.58 13.69 10.87
C PRO A 178 -1.46 14.73 10.73
N TRP A 179 -1.55 15.84 11.45
CA TRP A 179 -0.52 16.89 11.46
C TRP A 179 0.89 16.34 11.76
N HIS A 180 1.02 15.41 12.71
CA HIS A 180 2.33 14.84 13.06
C HIS A 180 3.01 14.12 11.89
N ALA A 181 2.25 13.57 10.93
CA ALA A 181 2.80 12.92 9.75
C ALA A 181 3.38 13.96 8.78
N LEU A 182 2.66 15.08 8.59
CA LEU A 182 3.15 16.23 7.81
C LEU A 182 4.40 16.85 8.45
N GLU A 183 4.39 17.04 9.77
CA GLU A 183 5.55 17.55 10.52
C GLU A 183 6.77 16.64 10.34
N THR A 184 6.58 15.32 10.46
CA THR A 184 7.64 14.33 10.27
C THR A 184 8.18 14.37 8.84
N PHE A 185 7.31 14.54 7.84
CA PHE A 185 7.72 14.75 6.46
C PHE A 185 8.58 16.01 6.30
N MET A 186 8.17 17.14 6.87
CA MET A 186 8.91 18.41 6.77
C MET A 186 10.27 18.33 7.49
N CYS A 187 10.36 17.67 8.64
CA CYS A 187 11.64 17.43 9.32
C CYS A 187 12.59 16.57 8.46
N ASN A 188 12.07 15.53 7.81
CA ASN A 188 12.85 14.70 6.89
C ASN A 188 13.25 15.46 5.62
N ALA A 189 12.38 16.31 5.08
CA ALA A 189 12.69 17.16 3.93
C ALA A 189 13.76 18.20 4.27
N ALA A 190 13.84 18.69 5.50
CA ALA A 190 14.93 19.57 5.94
C ALA A 190 16.28 18.82 6.01
N ARG A 191 16.30 17.55 6.43
CA ARG A 191 17.51 16.71 6.47
C ARG A 191 17.95 16.22 5.10
N CYS A 192 17.00 15.91 4.24
CA CYS A 192 17.21 15.43 2.87
C CYS A 192 16.40 16.32 1.90
N PRO A 193 16.97 17.48 1.50
CA PRO A 193 16.27 18.50 0.72
C PRO A 193 15.64 17.97 -0.56
N LEU A 194 14.37 18.31 -0.76
CA LEU A 194 13.65 18.10 -2.01
C LEU A 194 13.57 19.41 -2.79
N PRO A 195 13.58 19.36 -4.13
CA PRO A 195 13.14 20.48 -4.95
C PRO A 195 11.76 20.98 -4.50
N LEU A 196 11.59 22.30 -4.37
CA LEU A 196 10.38 22.92 -3.81
C LEU A 196 9.09 22.34 -4.40
N LYS A 197 9.01 22.20 -5.73
CA LYS A 197 7.81 21.69 -6.40
C LYS A 197 7.42 20.28 -5.95
N LEU A 198 8.39 19.43 -5.60
CA LEU A 198 8.12 18.10 -5.06
C LEU A 198 7.64 18.18 -3.61
N ALA A 199 8.28 19.02 -2.78
CA ALA A 199 7.83 19.24 -1.42
C ALA A 199 6.40 19.79 -1.37
N VAL A 200 6.11 20.84 -2.15
CA VAL A 200 4.78 21.43 -2.31
C VAL A 200 3.76 20.40 -2.80
N HIS A 201 4.12 19.56 -3.78
CA HIS A 201 3.23 18.49 -4.24
C HIS A 201 2.87 17.52 -3.12
N HIS A 202 3.88 17.02 -2.38
CA HIS A 202 3.66 16.12 -1.25
C HIS A 202 2.81 16.77 -0.14
N VAL A 203 3.12 18.00 0.25
CA VAL A 203 2.33 18.75 1.23
C VAL A 203 0.90 18.94 0.75
N SER A 204 0.68 19.29 -0.52
CA SER A 204 -0.66 19.46 -1.10
C SER A 204 -1.47 18.16 -1.05
N GLU A 205 -0.85 17.01 -1.32
CA GLU A 205 -1.51 15.70 -1.23
C GLU A 205 -1.83 15.32 0.22
N MET A 206 -0.89 15.50 1.15
CA MET A 206 -1.08 15.24 2.58
C MET A 206 -2.14 16.13 3.22
N CYS A 207 -2.24 17.38 2.78
CA CYS A 207 -3.20 18.34 3.29
C CYS A 207 -4.59 18.21 2.65
N GLY A 208 -4.72 17.41 1.60
CA GLY A 208 -5.97 17.13 0.91
C GLY A 208 -6.92 16.23 1.71
N PRO A 209 -8.15 16.03 1.22
CA PRO A 209 -9.08 15.07 1.82
C PRO A 209 -8.55 13.64 1.70
N GLY A 210 -8.76 12.85 2.76
CA GLY A 210 -8.44 11.42 2.75
C GLY A 210 -9.10 10.64 1.61
N MET A 211 -8.47 9.53 1.20
CA MET A 211 -9.01 8.65 0.16
C MET A 211 -9.91 7.53 0.69
N GLY A 212 -9.87 7.25 1.99
CA GLY A 212 -10.73 6.27 2.68
C GLY A 212 -12.15 6.78 2.96
N ALA A 213 -12.82 6.20 3.96
CA ALA A 213 -14.13 6.66 4.42
C ALA A 213 -14.03 8.04 5.10
N ASP A 214 -12.97 8.27 5.86
CA ASP A 214 -12.65 9.57 6.42
C ASP A 214 -12.12 10.52 5.33
N LYS A 215 -12.84 11.62 5.12
CA LYS A 215 -12.54 12.69 4.15
C LYS A 215 -11.98 13.94 4.79
N THR A 216 -11.59 13.87 6.07
CA THR A 216 -10.94 14.97 6.78
C THR A 216 -9.69 15.40 6.01
N ALA A 217 -9.50 16.72 5.93
CA ALA A 217 -8.38 17.36 5.26
C ALA A 217 -7.70 18.29 6.27
N LEU A 218 -6.36 18.34 6.27
CA LEU A 218 -5.63 19.29 7.12
C LEU A 218 -5.89 20.73 6.68
N LEU A 219 -5.97 20.98 5.37
CA LEU A 219 -6.20 22.31 4.80
C LEU A 219 -7.42 22.35 3.89
N PRO A 220 -8.24 23.41 3.98
CA PRO A 220 -9.33 23.63 3.04
C PRO A 220 -8.80 23.89 1.62
N LYS A 221 -9.65 23.69 0.61
CA LYS A 221 -9.27 23.86 -0.81
C LYS A 221 -8.64 25.23 -1.10
N ARG A 222 -9.13 26.31 -0.49
CA ARG A 222 -8.63 27.68 -0.69
C ARG A 222 -7.14 27.81 -0.32
N ASP A 223 -6.70 27.13 0.73
CA ASP A 223 -5.34 27.25 1.25
C ASP A 223 -4.40 26.30 0.51
N ARG A 224 -4.91 25.15 0.04
CA ARG A 224 -4.15 24.25 -0.85
C ARG A 224 -3.81 24.86 -2.21
N VAL A 225 -4.65 25.77 -2.74
CA VAL A 225 -4.34 26.48 -4.00
C VAL A 225 -3.13 27.41 -3.81
N LYS A 226 -3.03 28.08 -2.66
CA LYS A 226 -1.90 28.98 -2.34
C LYS A 226 -0.56 28.26 -2.27
N LEU A 227 -0.54 26.97 -1.91
CA LEU A 227 0.70 26.17 -1.88
C LEU A 227 1.45 26.20 -3.22
N ALA A 228 0.73 26.31 -4.34
CA ALA A 228 1.33 26.36 -5.68
C ALA A 228 1.98 27.71 -6.03
N GLU A 229 1.66 28.76 -5.27
CA GLU A 229 2.17 30.13 -5.48
C GLU A 229 3.46 30.40 -4.69
N LEU A 230 3.80 29.52 -3.75
CA LEU A 230 5.00 29.65 -2.91
C LEU A 230 6.28 29.53 -3.74
N GLY A 231 7.20 30.48 -3.54
CA GLY A 231 8.42 30.64 -4.33
C GLY A 231 9.64 29.93 -3.74
N ASN A 232 9.64 29.60 -2.45
CA ASN A 232 10.77 28.94 -1.78
C ASN A 232 10.32 28.11 -0.56
N MET A 233 11.28 27.37 0.03
CA MET A 233 11.00 26.47 1.14
C MET A 233 10.67 27.21 2.45
N MET A 234 11.21 28.42 2.65
CA MET A 234 10.93 29.23 3.85
C MET A 234 9.47 29.66 3.85
N GLU A 235 8.97 30.15 2.71
CA GLU A 235 7.55 30.49 2.54
C GLU A 235 6.61 29.30 2.80
N LEU A 236 7.02 28.08 2.42
CA LEU A 236 6.28 26.86 2.74
C LEU A 236 6.25 26.55 4.23
N VAL A 237 7.39 26.70 4.92
CA VAL A 237 7.48 26.49 6.37
C VAL A 237 6.63 27.53 7.10
N ASP A 238 6.78 28.81 6.76
CA ASP A 238 6.02 29.91 7.37
C ASP A 238 4.51 29.73 7.17
N PHE A 239 4.10 29.35 5.96
CA PHE A 239 2.70 29.05 5.66
C PHE A 239 2.16 27.88 6.50
N LEU A 240 2.94 26.80 6.63
CA LEU A 240 2.51 25.64 7.41
C LEU A 240 2.48 25.91 8.91
N ASP A 241 3.41 26.73 9.43
CA ASP A 241 3.41 27.16 10.83
C ASP A 241 2.14 27.95 11.17
N GLU A 242 1.77 28.91 10.33
CA GLU A 242 0.53 29.69 10.46
C GLU A 242 -0.69 28.76 10.46
N LYS A 243 -0.79 27.85 9.48
CA LYS A 243 -1.95 26.96 9.36
C LYS A 243 -2.04 25.91 10.45
N LEU A 244 -0.91 25.44 10.97
CA LEU A 244 -0.91 24.55 12.11
C LEU A 244 -1.42 25.27 13.36
N GLU A 245 -0.97 26.50 13.62
CA GLU A 245 -1.44 27.27 14.77
C GLU A 245 -2.94 27.58 14.68
N GLU A 246 -3.43 27.99 13.50
CA GLU A 246 -4.87 28.22 13.26
C GLU A 246 -5.74 26.97 13.53
N HIS A 247 -5.27 25.78 13.11
CA HIS A 247 -6.05 24.55 13.22
C HIS A 247 -5.93 23.85 14.57
N THR A 248 -4.78 23.95 15.25
CA THR A 248 -4.50 23.19 16.48
C THR A 248 -4.42 24.06 17.73
N GLY A 249 -4.29 25.38 17.59
CA GLY A 249 -4.02 26.30 18.69
C GLY A 249 -2.61 26.17 19.30
N ARG A 250 -1.76 25.28 18.75
CA ARG A 250 -0.41 25.04 19.26
C ARG A 250 0.54 26.14 18.77
N LYS A 251 1.02 26.97 19.70
CA LYS A 251 2.03 27.99 19.43
C LYS A 251 3.40 27.37 19.14
N GLY A 252 4.19 28.04 18.29
CA GLY A 252 5.56 27.64 17.95
C GLY A 252 5.70 26.89 16.62
N GLY A 253 4.62 26.78 15.84
CA GLY A 253 4.64 26.21 14.49
C GLY A 253 4.87 24.70 14.44
N LEU A 254 5.36 24.22 13.31
CA LEU A 254 5.77 22.84 13.07
C LEU A 254 6.90 22.41 14.03
N ARG A 255 6.92 21.13 14.38
CA ARG A 255 8.05 20.49 15.05
C ARG A 255 9.33 20.63 14.20
N ARG A 256 10.47 20.80 14.88
CA ARG A 256 11.80 21.01 14.29
C ARG A 256 12.86 20.09 14.91
N ASP A 257 12.49 18.85 15.19
CA ASP A 257 13.42 17.82 15.67
C ASP A 257 14.32 17.38 14.52
N LEU A 258 15.40 18.14 14.28
CA LEU A 258 16.45 17.88 13.28
C LEU A 258 17.51 16.90 13.79
#